data_AF-A0A7X5UVX9-F1
#
_entry.id   AF-A0A7X5UVX9-F1
#
_cell.length_a   1.000
_cell.length_b   1.000
_cell.length_c   1.000
_cell.angle_alpha   90.00
_cell.angle_beta   90.00
_cell.angle_gamma   90.00
#
_symmetry.space_group_name_H-M   'P 1'
#
loop_
_entity.id
_entity.type
_entity.pdbx_description
1 polymer ?
#
loop_
_entity_poly.entity_id
_entity_poly.type
_entity_poly.pdbx_seq_one_letter_code
_entity_poly.pdbx_strand_id
1 'polypeptide(L)' 'MAPGAAVEQQVTTPHLDMIIPHGDEAAVSSTVEFPTGSRLHCCDVYKFSGHGKTAKTKRVTSYWIEG' A
#
# COMPACT_ATOMS: atom_id res chain seq x y z
N MET A 1 -12.97 -13.64 -2.43
CA MET A 1 -13.04 -13.38 -0.97
C MET A 1 -13.47 -11.94 -0.83
N ALA A 2 -14.49 -11.58 -0.03
CA ALA A 2 -14.93 -10.18 0.03
C ALA A 2 -13.85 -9.28 0.66
N PRO A 3 -13.65 -8.03 0.20
CA PRO A 3 -12.49 -7.22 0.56
C PRO A 3 -12.37 -6.95 2.06
N GLY A 4 -13.50 -6.92 2.78
CA GLY A 4 -13.54 -6.75 4.23
C GLY A 4 -12.98 -7.93 5.04
N ALA A 5 -12.94 -9.15 4.48
CA ALA A 5 -12.49 -10.35 5.20
C ALA A 5 -10.94 -10.48 5.25
N ALA A 6 -10.22 -9.77 4.38
CA ALA A 6 -8.76 -9.72 4.40
C ALA A 6 -8.22 -8.69 5.41
N VAL A 7 -9.02 -7.68 5.75
CA VAL A 7 -8.60 -6.55 6.63
C VAL A 7 -8.39 -6.99 8.09
N GLU A 8 -8.99 -8.10 8.51
CA GLU A 8 -8.88 -8.62 9.88
C GLU A 8 -7.79 -9.69 10.03
N GLN A 9 -7.07 -10.05 8.96
CA GLN A 9 -6.05 -11.09 9.01
C GLN A 9 -4.69 -10.51 9.39
N GLN A 10 -4.00 -11.18 10.30
CA GLN A 10 -2.64 -10.83 10.67
C GLN A 10 -1.71 -11.07 9.48
N VAL A 11 -1.12 -9.99 8.97
CA VAL A 11 -0.12 -10.04 7.91
C VAL A 11 1.17 -10.64 8.47
N THR A 12 1.77 -11.56 7.72
CA THR A 12 3.07 -12.15 8.08
C THR A 12 4.21 -11.23 7.68
N THR A 13 4.26 -10.81 6.41
CA THR A 13 5.29 -9.89 5.90
C THR A 13 4.74 -9.10 4.71
N PRO A 14 4.76 -7.75 4.76
CA PRO A 14 4.54 -6.92 3.59
C PRO A 14 5.84 -6.77 2.79
N HIS A 15 5.76 -6.97 1.48
CA HIS A 15 6.84 -6.72 0.53
C HIS A 15 6.55 -5.45 -0.25
N LEU A 16 7.51 -4.51 -0.27
CA LEU A 16 7.44 -3.35 -1.15
C LEU A 16 8.09 -3.70 -2.48
N ASP A 17 7.28 -3.75 -3.54
CA ASP A 17 7.72 -4.17 -4.86
C ASP A 17 8.26 -2.99 -5.66
N MET A 18 7.59 -1.83 -5.57
CA MET A 18 7.97 -0.63 -6.31
C MET A 18 7.55 0.64 -5.60
N ILE A 19 8.40 1.68 -5.68
CA ILE A 19 8.12 3.03 -5.20
C ILE A 19 8.36 4.01 -6.36
N ILE A 20 7.31 4.74 -6.75
CA ILE A 20 7.36 5.74 -7.83
C ILE A 20 7.03 7.12 -7.25
N PRO A 21 8.04 7.96 -6.95
CA PRO A 21 7.83 9.32 -6.49
C PRO A 21 7.63 10.31 -7.66
N HIS A 22 6.75 11.30 -7.48
CA HIS A 22 6.62 12.43 -8.39
C HIS A 22 6.05 13.66 -7.68
N GLY A 23 6.83 14.74 -7.58
CA GLY A 23 6.40 15.99 -6.93
C GLY A 23 6.07 15.79 -5.44
N ASP A 24 4.85 16.13 -5.06
CA ASP A 24 4.31 15.92 -3.71
C ASP A 24 3.45 14.64 -3.62
N GLU A 25 3.65 13.69 -4.54
CA GLU A 25 2.96 12.39 -4.57
C GLU A 25 3.94 11.22 -4.67
N ALA A 26 3.53 10.05 -4.19
CA ALA A 26 4.22 8.80 -4.44
C ALA A 26 3.24 7.64 -4.57
N ALA A 27 3.49 6.73 -5.49
CA ALA A 27 2.80 5.46 -5.57
C ALA A 27 3.71 4.35 -5.03
N VAL A 28 3.16 3.48 -4.18
CA VAL A 28 3.86 2.32 -3.61
C VAL A 28 3.07 1.08 -3.96
N SER A 29 3.66 0.19 -4.74
CA SER A 29 3.10 -1.14 -4.99
C SER A 29 3.69 -2.13 -4.00
N SER A 30 2.84 -2.97 -3.44
CA SER A 30 3.22 -3.96 -2.45
C SER A 30 2.42 -5.25 -2.57
N THR A 31 3.03 -6.31 -2.05
CA THR A 31 2.45 -7.64 -1.95
C THR A 31 2.43 -8.06 -0.49
N VAL A 32 1.26 -8.47 -0.03
CA VAL A 32 1.01 -8.91 1.34
C VAL A 32 0.87 -10.42 1.33
N GLU A 33 1.71 -11.12 2.10
CA GLU A 33 1.60 -12.56 2.31
C GLU A 33 0.92 -12.87 3.65
N PHE A 34 -0.10 -13.73 3.62
CA PHE A 34 -0.81 -14.21 4.81
C PHE A 34 -0.28 -15.58 5.27
N PRO A 35 -0.48 -15.95 6.55
CA PRO A 35 -0.03 -17.25 7.07
C PRO A 35 -0.58 -18.47 6.33
N THR A 36 -1.72 -18.32 5.65
CA THR A 36 -2.36 -19.36 4.83
C THR A 36 -1.70 -19.55 3.46
N GLY A 37 -0.68 -18.75 3.14
CA GLY A 37 0.01 -18.75 1.84
C GLY A 37 -0.70 -17.94 0.76
N SER A 38 -1.85 -17.33 1.06
CA SER A 38 -2.50 -16.40 0.12
C SER A 38 -1.70 -15.10 0.01
N ARG A 39 -1.79 -14.49 -1.18
CA ARG A 39 -1.16 -13.22 -1.49
C ARG A 39 -2.20 -12.21 -1.90
N LEU A 40 -2.00 -10.96 -1.51
CA LEU A 40 -2.82 -9.84 -1.91
C LEU A 40 -1.93 -8.72 -2.42
N HIS A 41 -2.23 -8.21 -3.61
CA HIS A 41 -1.53 -7.06 -4.17
C HIS A 41 -2.26 -5.77 -3.80
N CYS A 42 -1.51 -4.75 -3.44
CA CYS A 42 -2.04 -3.42 -3.25
C CYS A 42 -1.15 -2.33 -3.84
N CYS A 43 -1.78 -1.18 -4.09
CA CYS A 43 -1.11 0.05 -4.48
C CYS A 43 -1.61 1.19 -3.60
N ASP A 44 -0.69 1.79 -2.84
CA ASP A 44 -0.94 2.96 -2.01
C ASP A 44 -0.44 4.22 -2.72
N VAL A 45 -1.36 5.17 -2.96
CA VAL A 45 -1.02 6.50 -3.48
C VAL A 45 -1.01 7.51 -2.34
N TYR A 46 0.18 8.04 -2.06
CA TYR A 46 0.44 9.04 -1.04
C TYR A 46 0.36 10.44 -1.64
N LYS A 47 -0.33 11.34 -0.93
CA LYS A 47 -0.23 12.80 -1.12
C LYS A 47 0.50 13.40 0.06
N PHE A 48 1.55 14.16 -0.20
CA PHE A 48 2.34 14.87 0.80
C PHE A 48 1.95 16.36 0.85
N SER A 49 2.42 17.06 1.88
CA SER A 49 2.23 18.51 2.03
C SER A 49 3.08 19.34 1.07
N GLY A 50 4.03 18.73 0.39
CA GLY A 50 4.99 19.33 -0.53
C GLY A 50 6.06 18.31 -0.93
N HIS A 51 7.13 18.76 -1.59
CA HIS A 51 8.21 17.91 -2.14
C HIS A 51 9.55 18.03 -1.37
N GLY A 52 9.55 18.68 -0.21
CA GLY A 52 10.73 18.81 0.66
C GLY A 52 10.87 17.65 1.65
N LYS A 53 12.07 17.43 2.21
CA LYS A 53 12.36 16.35 3.16
C LYS A 53 11.54 16.38 4.46
N THR A 54 10.93 17.53 4.77
CA THR A 54 10.10 17.73 5.96
C THR A 54 8.60 17.62 5.66
N ALA A 55 8.23 17.40 4.40
CA ALA A 55 6.83 17.24 4.00
C ALA A 55 6.17 16.07 4.73
N LYS A 56 4.90 16.24 5.08
CA LYS A 56 4.11 15.26 5.83
C LYS A 56 3.09 14.61 4.92
N THR A 57 2.79 13.33 5.16
CA THR A 57 1.69 12.64 4.49
C THR A 57 0.37 13.31 4.87
N LYS A 58 -0.42 13.72 3.88
CA LYS A 58 -1.75 14.32 4.03
C LYS A 58 -2.87 13.32 3.75
N ARG A 59 -2.66 12.43 2.78
CA ARG A 59 -3.65 11.43 2.37
C ARG A 59 -2.94 10.18 1.87
N VAL A 60 -3.55 9.03 2.14
CA VAL A 60 -3.24 7.75 1.51
C VAL A 60 -4.52 7.28 0.83
N THR A 61 -4.40 6.84 -0.42
CA THR A 61 -5.49 6.19 -1.15
C THR A 61 -5.02 4.79 -1.54
N SER A 62 -5.65 3.78 -0.95
CA SER A 62 -5.26 2.38 -1.11
C SER A 62 -6.14 1.68 -2.12
N TYR A 63 -5.52 0.99 -3.06
CA TYR A 63 -6.17 0.12 -4.03
C TYR A 63 -5.78 -1.31 -3.72
N TRP A 64 -6.76 -2.15 -3.42
CA TRP A 64 -6.57 -3.57 -3.18
C TRP A 64 -7.02 -4.35 -4.41
N ILE A 65 -6.18 -5.28 -4.85
CA ILE A 65 -6.42 -6.06 -6.07
C ILE A 65 -6.77 -7.48 -5.64
N GLU A 66 -8.02 -7.87 -5.86
CA GLU A 66 -8.50 -9.22 -5.62
C GLU A 66 -8.22 -10.10 -6.84
N GLY A 67 -7.75 -11.33 -6.58
CA GLY A 67 -7.62 -12.42 -7.56
C GLY A 67 -8.67 -13.49 -7.35
#